data_AF-V2XVD9-F1
#
_entry.id   AF-V2XVD9-F1
#
_cell.length_a   1.000
_cell.length_b   1.000
_cell.length_c   1.000
_cell.angle_alpha   90.00
_cell.angle_beta   90.00
_cell.angle_gamma   90.00
#
_symmetry.space_group_name_H-M   'P 1'
#
loop_
_entity.id
_entity.type
_entity.pdbx_description
1 polymer ?
#
loop_
_entity_poly.entity_id
_entity_poly.type
_entity_poly.pdbx_seq_one_letter_code
_entity_poly.pdbx_strand_id
1 'polypeptide(L)'
;MMKKVIKLNLDDLFLYLGVEGGVFLVIQIIIGCVMYFGRPGTSVAVACVVYPIVGGFTALAAGVSHVGVNFEQALRFGQTRKRALALTLGLCAFEAAFALALGGLLALAERFLCVPLWARLAGMNGWVMGGSGVMEFAAPPGYDAPITGKVFENMAGELVPVPEKSLIVESFTLDWYWWLLIFAVAVTGGIIVGALIQRFGSKGGWIIWGICFAPMILTQIFPRQIFNSAALMVPLLVLIFAAGLLWSIWSLLHAVVRA
;
A
#
# COMPACT_ATOMS: atom_id res chain seq x y z
N MET A 1 -20.73 -17.57 12.14
CA MET A 1 -19.41 -17.38 12.79
C MET A 1 -18.80 -16.02 12.49
N MET A 2 -18.78 -15.58 11.23
CA MET A 2 -18.22 -14.29 10.77
C MET A 2 -18.71 -13.06 11.58
N LYS A 3 -20.03 -12.94 11.83
CA LYS A 3 -20.60 -11.85 12.65
C LYS A 3 -19.99 -11.74 14.06
N LYS A 4 -19.61 -12.87 14.68
CA LYS A 4 -18.97 -12.87 16.01
C LYS A 4 -17.52 -12.38 15.93
N VAL A 5 -16.78 -12.76 14.88
CA VAL A 5 -15.40 -12.31 14.66
C VAL A 5 -15.35 -10.80 14.41
N ILE A 6 -16.23 -10.29 13.54
CA ILE A 6 -16.33 -8.84 13.26
C ILE A 6 -16.65 -8.06 14.53
N LYS A 7 -17.61 -8.55 15.33
CA LYS A 7 -18.00 -7.87 16.57
C LYS A 7 -16.87 -7.85 17.62
N LEU A 8 -15.97 -8.83 17.59
CA LEU A 8 -14.91 -8.97 18.58
C LEU A 8 -13.66 -8.14 18.26
N ASN A 9 -13.42 -7.84 16.98
CA ASN A 9 -12.29 -7.02 16.51
C ASN A 9 -12.76 -5.67 15.94
N LEU A 10 -13.89 -5.16 16.42
CA LEU A 10 -14.53 -3.97 15.86
C LEU A 10 -13.64 -2.72 16.06
N ASP A 11 -12.94 -2.64 17.18
CA ASP A 11 -11.99 -1.56 17.47
C ASP A 11 -10.81 -1.56 16.49
N ASP A 12 -10.26 -2.75 16.19
CA ASP A 12 -9.19 -2.90 15.20
C ASP A 12 -9.69 -2.54 13.79
N LEU A 13 -10.90 -2.95 13.41
CA LEU A 13 -11.52 -2.55 12.14
C LEU A 13 -11.75 -1.03 12.04
N PHE A 14 -12.10 -0.37 13.14
CA PHE A 14 -12.21 1.09 13.19
C PHE A 14 -10.86 1.78 13.06
N LEU A 15 -9.78 1.17 13.57
CA LEU A 15 -8.43 1.69 13.36
C LEU A 15 -8.08 1.71 11.87
N TYR A 16 -8.33 0.62 11.13
CA TYR A 16 -8.13 0.59 9.67
C TYR A 16 -8.96 1.65 8.95
N LEU A 17 -10.24 1.76 9.32
CA LEU A 17 -11.14 2.76 8.75
C LEU A 17 -10.64 4.19 9.01
N GLY A 18 -10.17 4.47 10.23
CA GLY A 18 -9.65 5.77 10.63
C GLY A 18 -8.34 6.13 9.92
N VAL A 19 -7.40 5.18 9.82
CA VAL A 19 -6.11 5.42 9.17
C VAL A 19 -6.28 5.57 7.67
N GLU A 20 -6.87 4.59 6.98
CA GLU A 20 -7.02 4.64 5.52
C GLU A 20 -8.01 5.72 5.09
N GLY A 21 -9.15 5.83 5.77
CA GLY A 21 -10.14 6.87 5.51
C GLY A 21 -9.62 8.27 5.82
N GLY A 22 -8.86 8.44 6.89
CA GLY A 22 -8.23 9.71 7.25
C GLY A 22 -7.20 10.15 6.21
N VAL A 23 -6.29 9.26 5.82
CA VAL A 23 -5.31 9.52 4.74
C VAL A 23 -6.03 9.82 3.43
N PHE A 24 -7.11 9.09 3.12
CA PHE A 24 -7.93 9.34 1.95
C PHE A 24 -8.48 10.76 1.94
N LEU A 25 -9.18 11.17 3.01
CA LEU A 25 -9.75 12.51 3.10
C LEU A 25 -8.68 13.59 2.97
N VAL A 26 -7.53 13.44 3.62
CA VAL A 26 -6.43 14.41 3.51
C VAL A 26 -5.95 14.56 2.07
N ILE A 27 -5.69 13.45 1.37
CA ILE A 27 -5.26 13.47 -0.04
C ILE A 27 -6.33 14.12 -0.91
N GLN A 28 -7.60 13.72 -0.76
CA GLN A 28 -8.70 14.24 -1.57
C GLN A 28 -8.95 15.73 -1.34
N ILE A 29 -8.81 16.21 -0.09
CA ILE A 29 -8.92 17.63 0.25
C ILE A 29 -7.79 18.43 -0.41
N ILE A 30 -6.55 17.95 -0.32
CA ILE A 30 -5.40 18.63 -0.95
C ILE A 30 -5.61 18.74 -2.47
N ILE A 31 -5.95 17.63 -3.13
CA ILE A 31 -6.23 17.64 -4.58
C ILE A 31 -7.40 18.57 -4.88
N GLY A 32 -8.49 18.47 -4.13
CA GLY A 32 -9.68 19.32 -4.30
C GLY A 32 -9.37 20.82 -4.17
N CYS A 33 -8.55 21.23 -3.19
CA CYS A 33 -8.09 22.60 -3.03
C CYS A 33 -7.28 23.07 -4.24
N VAL A 34 -6.33 22.24 -4.72
CA VAL A 34 -5.55 22.55 -5.93
C VAL A 34 -6.45 22.69 -7.15
N MET A 35 -7.45 21.81 -7.31
CA MET A 35 -8.41 21.89 -8.41
C MET A 35 -9.24 23.16 -8.37
N TYR A 36 -9.70 23.56 -7.19
CA TYR A 36 -10.55 24.74 -7.01
C TYR A 36 -9.79 26.06 -7.22
N PHE A 37 -8.61 26.21 -6.60
CA PHE A 37 -7.85 27.46 -6.64
C PHE A 37 -6.96 27.56 -7.87
N GLY A 38 -6.28 26.48 -8.26
CA GLY A 38 -5.34 26.48 -9.37
C GLY A 38 -5.98 26.27 -10.73
N ARG A 39 -7.18 25.66 -10.78
CA ARG A 39 -7.87 25.24 -12.01
C ARG A 39 -6.93 24.60 -13.05
N PRO A 40 -6.10 23.61 -12.65
CA PRO A 40 -5.16 22.98 -13.55
C PRO A 40 -5.90 22.15 -14.62
N GLY A 41 -5.24 21.96 -15.76
CA GLY A 41 -5.72 21.08 -16.82
C GLY A 41 -5.45 19.58 -16.57
N THR A 42 -4.71 19.26 -15.52
CA THR A 42 -4.23 17.91 -15.19
C THR A 42 -4.44 17.61 -13.71
N SER A 43 -4.67 16.34 -13.39
CA SER A 43 -4.77 15.79 -12.03
C SER A 43 -4.16 14.40 -11.98
N VAL A 44 -4.05 13.84 -10.77
CA VAL A 44 -3.46 12.53 -10.53
C VAL A 44 -4.37 11.68 -9.65
N ALA A 45 -4.60 10.43 -10.05
CA ALA A 45 -5.25 9.39 -9.25
C ALA A 45 -4.18 8.44 -8.69
N VAL A 46 -4.03 8.41 -7.36
CA VAL A 46 -2.96 7.67 -6.66
C VAL A 46 -3.50 6.55 -5.77
N ALA A 47 -4.81 6.47 -5.56
CA ALA A 47 -5.42 5.59 -4.58
C ALA A 47 -5.04 4.12 -4.75
N CYS A 48 -4.98 3.65 -6.00
CA CYS A 48 -4.71 2.26 -6.33
C CYS A 48 -3.27 1.80 -5.99
N VAL A 49 -2.37 2.76 -5.73
CA VAL A 49 -1.01 2.48 -5.25
C VAL A 49 -0.88 2.81 -3.76
N VAL A 50 -1.43 3.95 -3.32
CA VAL A 50 -1.23 4.45 -1.96
C VAL A 50 -1.95 3.58 -0.92
N TYR A 51 -3.23 3.24 -1.13
CA TYR A 51 -3.99 2.52 -0.10
C TYR A 51 -3.57 1.08 0.14
N PRO A 52 -3.19 0.25 -0.86
CA PRO A 52 -2.65 -1.06 -0.53
C PRO A 52 -1.37 -0.94 0.30
N ILE A 53 -0.51 0.06 0.06
CA ILE A 53 0.68 0.30 0.86
C ILE A 53 0.31 0.72 2.30
N VAL A 54 -0.57 1.72 2.46
CA VAL A 54 -1.02 2.20 3.77
C VAL A 54 -1.70 1.09 4.57
N GLY A 55 -2.63 0.36 3.95
CA GLY A 55 -3.31 -0.78 4.55
C GLY A 55 -2.34 -1.91 4.91
N GLY A 56 -1.37 -2.20 4.04
CA GLY A 56 -0.30 -3.17 4.30
C GLY A 56 0.56 -2.82 5.51
N PHE A 57 0.98 -1.55 5.65
CA PHE A 57 1.73 -1.09 6.83
C PHE A 57 0.88 -1.14 8.10
N THR A 58 -0.38 -0.74 8.03
CA THR A 58 -1.31 -0.80 9.16
C THR A 58 -1.52 -2.25 9.60
N ALA A 59 -1.68 -3.17 8.65
CA ALA A 59 -1.79 -4.61 8.90
C ALA A 59 -0.53 -5.24 9.48
N LEU A 60 0.65 -4.80 9.02
CA LEU A 60 1.91 -5.20 9.62
C LEU A 60 1.99 -4.76 11.09
N ALA A 61 1.67 -3.50 11.39
CA ALA A 61 1.72 -2.95 12.75
C ALA A 61 0.72 -3.63 13.71
N ALA A 62 -0.50 -3.90 13.24
CA ALA A 62 -1.48 -4.69 13.98
C ALA A 62 -0.97 -6.12 14.21
N GLY A 63 -0.37 -6.76 13.20
CA GLY A 63 0.22 -8.08 13.30
C GLY A 63 1.31 -8.19 14.38
N VAL A 64 2.16 -7.17 14.51
CA VAL A 64 3.15 -7.09 15.61
C VAL A 64 2.44 -7.08 16.97
N SER A 65 1.38 -6.29 17.10
CA SER A 65 0.61 -6.15 18.33
C SER A 65 -0.11 -7.44 18.71
N HIS A 66 -0.68 -8.17 17.74
CA HIS A 66 -1.32 -9.46 17.98
C HIS A 66 -0.34 -10.52 18.48
N VAL A 67 0.91 -10.53 17.98
CA VAL A 67 1.94 -11.44 18.48
C VAL A 67 2.41 -11.03 19.88
N GLY A 68 2.52 -9.74 20.17
CA GLY A 68 2.92 -9.27 21.49
C GLY A 68 1.84 -9.46 22.57
N VAL A 69 0.57 -9.25 22.23
CA VAL A 69 -0.54 -9.20 23.19
C VAL A 69 -1.40 -10.45 23.11
N ASN A 70 -2.04 -10.70 21.97
CA ASN A 70 -3.06 -11.74 21.82
C ASN A 70 -2.46 -13.16 21.92
N PHE A 71 -1.27 -13.38 21.34
CA PHE A 71 -0.55 -14.64 21.47
C PHE A 71 -0.20 -14.94 22.93
N GLU A 72 0.40 -13.98 23.64
CA GLU A 72 0.81 -14.15 25.03
C GLU A 72 -0.38 -14.35 25.96
N GLN A 73 -1.45 -13.57 25.78
CA GLN A 73 -2.70 -13.74 26.51
C GLN A 73 -3.29 -15.14 26.27
N ALA A 74 -3.32 -15.62 25.02
CA ALA A 74 -3.84 -16.95 24.71
C ALA A 74 -3.05 -18.06 25.44
N LEU A 75 -1.72 -17.93 25.51
CA LEU A 75 -0.87 -18.86 26.29
C LEU A 75 -1.16 -18.79 27.79
N ARG A 76 -1.39 -17.59 28.34
CA ARG A 76 -1.75 -17.39 29.76
C ARG A 76 -3.11 -18.01 30.10
N PHE A 77 -4.04 -18.04 29.15
CA PHE A 77 -5.33 -18.74 29.30
C PHE A 77 -5.26 -20.27 29.05
N GLY A 78 -4.05 -20.85 28.97
CA GLY A 78 -3.85 -22.28 28.85
C GLY A 78 -4.12 -22.85 27.44
N GLN A 79 -4.20 -22.01 26.40
CA GLN A 79 -4.26 -22.51 25.02
C GLN A 79 -2.93 -23.15 24.61
N THR A 80 -3.00 -24.14 23.72
CA THR A 80 -1.79 -24.72 23.15
C THR A 80 -1.12 -23.71 22.22
N ARG A 81 0.22 -23.71 22.17
CA ARG A 81 1.01 -22.80 21.31
C ARG A 81 0.61 -22.85 19.84
N LYS A 82 0.31 -24.06 19.33
CA LYS A 82 -0.17 -24.25 17.95
C LYS A 82 -1.51 -23.57 17.71
N ARG A 83 -2.44 -23.66 18.66
CA ARG A 83 -3.77 -23.05 18.53
C ARG A 83 -3.71 -21.53 18.70
N ALA A 84 -2.91 -21.04 19.64
CA ALA A 84 -2.64 -19.62 19.80
C ALA A 84 -2.04 -19.02 18.51
N LEU A 85 -1.01 -19.67 17.95
CA LEU A 85 -0.38 -19.24 16.70
C LEU A 85 -1.37 -19.24 15.53
N ALA A 86 -2.17 -20.30 15.39
CA ALA A 86 -3.17 -20.39 14.31
C ALA A 86 -4.23 -19.28 14.43
N LEU A 87 -4.66 -18.95 15.66
CA LEU A 87 -5.63 -17.88 15.90
C LEU A 87 -5.04 -16.51 15.58
N THR A 88 -3.80 -16.23 15.99
CA THR A 88 -3.14 -14.96 15.69
C THR A 88 -2.89 -14.80 14.20
N LEU A 89 -2.45 -15.86 13.52
CA LEU A 89 -2.20 -15.84 12.08
C LEU A 89 -3.51 -15.64 11.29
N GLY A 90 -4.58 -16.31 11.71
CA GLY A 90 -5.91 -16.11 11.15
C GLY A 90 -6.47 -14.71 11.36
N LEU A 91 -6.20 -14.10 12.52
CA LEU A 91 -6.59 -12.72 12.82
C LEU A 91 -5.82 -11.72 11.95
N CYS A 92 -4.48 -11.82 11.91
CA CYS A 92 -3.64 -10.99 11.06
C CYS A 92 -4.06 -11.08 9.58
N ALA A 93 -4.34 -12.30 9.10
CA ALA A 93 -4.80 -12.51 7.72
C ALA A 93 -6.18 -11.89 7.46
N PHE A 94 -7.11 -11.99 8.41
CA PHE A 94 -8.43 -11.39 8.27
C PHE A 94 -8.34 -9.85 8.20
N GLU A 95 -7.56 -9.24 9.08
CA GLU A 95 -7.40 -7.79 9.13
C GLU A 95 -6.62 -7.24 7.93
N ALA A 96 -5.56 -7.94 7.50
CA ALA A 96 -4.86 -7.59 6.25
C ALA A 96 -5.78 -7.66 5.03
N ALA A 97 -6.65 -8.67 4.96
CA ALA A 97 -7.64 -8.78 3.87
C ALA A 97 -8.67 -7.65 3.95
N PHE A 98 -9.10 -7.27 5.16
CA PHE A 98 -10.01 -6.15 5.36
C PHE A 98 -9.38 -4.82 4.94
N ALA A 99 -8.14 -4.54 5.34
CA ALA A 99 -7.39 -3.36 4.96
C ALA A 99 -7.26 -3.23 3.43
N LEU A 100 -6.87 -4.31 2.74
CA LEU A 100 -6.78 -4.30 1.29
C LEU A 100 -8.15 -4.15 0.61
N ALA A 101 -9.20 -4.78 1.15
CA ALA A 101 -10.55 -4.58 0.63
C ALA A 101 -11.00 -3.12 0.79
N LEU A 102 -10.73 -2.50 1.94
CA LEU A 102 -11.01 -1.10 2.20
C LEU A 102 -10.24 -0.19 1.25
N GLY A 103 -8.93 -0.41 1.07
CA GLY A 103 -8.11 0.33 0.11
C GLY A 103 -8.61 0.21 -1.33
N GLY A 104 -9.10 -0.97 -1.72
CA GLY A 104 -9.78 -1.18 -3.00
C GLY A 104 -11.07 -0.37 -3.12
N LEU A 105 -11.91 -0.35 -2.08
CA LEU A 105 -13.13 0.47 -2.04
C LEU A 105 -12.82 1.97 -2.11
N LEU A 106 -11.78 2.43 -1.43
CA LEU A 106 -11.33 3.82 -1.48
C LEU A 106 -10.77 4.18 -2.86
N ALA A 107 -10.08 3.27 -3.54
CA ALA A 107 -9.64 3.46 -4.92
C ALA A 107 -10.82 3.55 -5.90
N LEU A 108 -11.88 2.76 -5.69
CA LEU A 108 -13.12 2.90 -6.45
C LEU A 108 -13.81 4.24 -6.14
N ALA A 109 -13.86 4.64 -4.86
CA ALA A 109 -14.44 5.92 -4.46
C ALA A 109 -13.69 7.11 -5.09
N GLU A 110 -12.35 7.08 -5.14
CA GLU A 110 -11.57 8.10 -5.85
C GLU A 110 -11.99 8.18 -7.32
N ARG A 111 -12.01 7.04 -8.01
CA ARG A 111 -12.30 6.97 -9.45
C ARG A 111 -13.72 7.43 -9.80
N PHE A 112 -14.71 7.08 -8.99
CA PHE A 112 -16.12 7.34 -9.30
C PHE A 112 -16.68 8.62 -8.69
N LEU A 113 -16.14 9.08 -7.56
CA LEU A 113 -16.65 10.26 -6.83
C LEU A 113 -15.69 11.44 -6.95
N CYS A 114 -14.41 11.22 -6.68
CA CYS A 114 -13.43 12.30 -6.60
C CYS A 114 -13.03 12.82 -7.98
N VAL A 115 -12.77 11.96 -8.95
CA VAL A 115 -12.37 12.37 -10.31
C VAL A 115 -13.43 13.26 -10.99
N PRO A 116 -14.74 12.92 -10.97
CA PRO A 116 -15.78 13.85 -11.45
C PRO A 116 -15.89 15.14 -10.63
N LEU A 117 -15.71 15.07 -9.31
CA LEU A 117 -15.72 16.25 -8.44
C LEU A 117 -14.58 17.21 -8.81
N TRP A 118 -13.36 16.70 -9.01
CA TRP A 118 -12.19 17.47 -9.41
C TRP A 118 -12.41 18.18 -10.75
N ALA A 119 -12.97 17.48 -11.74
CA ALA A 119 -13.30 18.08 -13.03
C ALA A 119 -14.24 19.28 -12.87
N ARG A 120 -15.28 19.15 -12.03
CA ARG A 120 -16.19 20.26 -11.72
C ARG A 120 -15.49 21.41 -10.99
N LEU A 121 -14.66 21.10 -9.99
CA LEU A 121 -13.91 22.12 -9.24
C LEU A 121 -12.93 22.90 -10.13
N ALA A 122 -12.30 22.23 -11.10
CA ALA A 122 -11.43 22.83 -12.09
C ALA A 122 -12.17 23.63 -13.19
N GLY A 123 -13.52 23.59 -13.22
CA GLY A 123 -14.32 24.23 -14.25
C GLY A 123 -14.31 23.52 -15.61
N MET A 124 -14.01 22.21 -15.60
CA MET A 124 -14.00 21.36 -16.79
C MET A 124 -15.38 20.76 -17.07
N ASN A 125 -15.65 20.49 -18.34
CA ASN A 125 -16.91 19.88 -18.82
C ASN A 125 -16.84 18.34 -18.82
N GLY A 126 -15.64 17.78 -18.70
CA GLY A 126 -15.40 16.35 -18.70
C GLY A 126 -14.03 15.99 -18.16
N TRP A 127 -13.69 14.72 -18.26
CA TRP A 127 -12.43 14.16 -17.78
C TRP A 127 -11.92 13.05 -18.69
N VAL A 128 -10.66 12.67 -18.57
CA VAL A 128 -10.08 11.56 -19.31
C VAL A 128 -9.04 10.89 -18.43
N MET A 129 -9.02 9.56 -18.41
CA MET A 129 -7.95 8.80 -17.76
C MET A 129 -6.85 8.52 -18.80
N GLY A 130 -5.62 8.94 -18.53
CA GLY A 130 -4.50 8.70 -19.44
C GLY A 130 -3.23 9.48 -19.06
N GLY A 131 -2.08 9.04 -19.57
CA GLY A 131 -0.83 9.79 -19.43
C GLY A 131 -0.90 11.11 -20.18
N SER A 132 -0.57 12.22 -19.52
CA SER A 132 -0.48 13.52 -20.19
C SER A 132 0.91 13.70 -20.82
N GLY A 133 0.96 13.85 -22.14
CA GLY A 133 2.16 14.30 -22.86
C GLY A 133 1.80 15.45 -23.80
N VAL A 134 2.68 16.45 -23.91
CA VAL A 134 2.65 17.37 -25.05
C VAL A 134 3.45 16.70 -26.16
N MET A 135 2.76 16.11 -27.13
CA MET A 135 3.39 15.56 -28.33
C MET A 135 3.28 16.59 -29.44
N GLU A 136 4.40 17.11 -29.93
CA GLU A 136 4.44 17.85 -31.19
C GLU A 136 4.36 16.84 -32.34
N PHE A 137 3.21 16.78 -33.02
CA PHE A 137 3.09 15.96 -34.22
C PHE A 137 3.79 16.66 -35.38
N ALA A 138 4.70 15.95 -36.05
CA ALA A 138 5.17 16.37 -37.35
C ALA A 138 3.97 16.54 -38.29
N ALA A 139 3.94 17.63 -39.05
CA ALA A 139 2.82 17.94 -39.93
C ALA A 139 2.58 16.77 -40.93
N PRO A 140 1.33 16.29 -41.10
CA PRO A 140 1.00 15.36 -42.18
C PRO A 140 1.37 15.98 -43.54
N PRO A 141 1.77 15.19 -44.55
CA PRO A 141 2.02 15.72 -45.88
C PRO A 141 0.74 16.39 -46.42
N GLY A 142 0.75 17.73 -46.52
CA GLY A 142 -0.39 18.54 -46.96
C GLY A 142 -0.92 19.58 -45.95
N TYR A 143 -0.31 19.72 -44.77
CA TYR A 143 -0.62 20.81 -43.82
C TYR A 143 0.64 21.63 -43.49
N ASP A 144 0.55 22.96 -43.58
CA ASP A 144 1.67 23.89 -43.40
C ASP A 144 2.02 24.18 -41.92
N ALA A 145 1.28 23.60 -40.97
CA ALA A 145 1.50 23.80 -39.54
C ALA A 145 1.41 22.48 -38.75
N PRO A 146 2.28 22.27 -37.74
CA PRO A 146 2.14 21.15 -36.82
C PRO A 146 0.80 21.24 -36.08
N ILE A 147 0.09 20.10 -35.97
CA ILE A 147 -1.13 20.00 -35.17
C ILE A 147 -0.72 20.18 -33.70
N THR A 148 -0.84 21.41 -33.21
CA THR A 148 -0.52 21.81 -31.85
C THR A 148 -1.79 21.63 -31.02
N GLY A 149 -1.94 20.45 -30.42
CA GLY A 149 -3.09 20.11 -29.58
C GLY A 149 -2.68 19.24 -28.40
N LYS A 150 -3.41 19.35 -27.28
CA LYS A 150 -3.26 18.37 -26.19
C LYS A 150 -3.84 17.06 -26.68
N VAL A 151 -3.05 15.99 -26.63
CA VAL A 151 -3.43 14.65 -27.05
C VAL A 151 -3.20 13.73 -25.86
N PHE A 152 -4.07 12.75 -25.64
CA PHE A 152 -3.92 11.76 -24.58
C PHE A 152 -3.84 10.37 -25.19
N GLU A 153 -3.10 9.49 -24.53
CA GLU A 153 -3.09 8.07 -24.87
C GLU A 153 -4.36 7.43 -24.29
N ASN A 154 -5.22 6.91 -25.16
CA ASN A 154 -6.42 6.21 -24.74
C ASN A 154 -6.08 4.82 -24.18
N MET A 155 -7.07 4.11 -23.62
CA MET A 155 -6.88 2.77 -23.05
C MET A 155 -6.44 1.70 -24.08
N ALA A 156 -6.45 2.02 -25.38
CA ALA A 156 -5.99 1.18 -26.47
C ALA A 156 -4.57 1.55 -26.96
N GLY A 157 -3.90 2.51 -26.32
CA GLY A 157 -2.58 2.99 -26.70
C GLY A 157 -2.57 3.96 -27.89
N GLU A 158 -3.75 4.43 -28.32
CA GLU A 158 -3.87 5.36 -29.43
C GLU A 158 -3.86 6.81 -28.93
N LEU A 159 -3.19 7.67 -29.67
CA LEU A 159 -3.11 9.10 -29.39
C LEU A 159 -4.37 9.80 -29.94
N VAL A 160 -5.26 10.23 -29.04
CA VAL A 160 -6.54 10.86 -29.39
C VAL A 160 -6.56 12.33 -28.95
N PRO A 161 -7.04 13.27 -29.78
CA PRO A 161 -7.15 14.67 -29.38
C PRO A 161 -8.02 14.82 -28.13
N VAL A 162 -7.53 15.59 -27.16
CA VAL A 162 -8.23 15.85 -25.89
C VAL A 162 -9.48 16.69 -26.19
N PRO A 163 -10.69 16.24 -25.79
CA PRO A 163 -11.90 17.06 -25.91
C PRO A 163 -11.73 18.41 -25.23
N GLU A 164 -12.25 19.48 -25.84
CA GLU A 164 -12.15 20.82 -25.26
C GLU A 164 -12.68 20.86 -23.82
N LYS A 165 -11.93 21.50 -22.92
CA LYS A 165 -12.25 21.63 -21.48
C LYS A 165 -12.43 20.30 -20.76
N SER A 166 -11.52 19.34 -20.97
CA SER A 166 -11.49 18.09 -20.20
C SER A 166 -10.26 17.99 -19.30
N LEU A 167 -10.47 17.51 -18.07
CA LEU A 167 -9.41 17.25 -17.09
C LEU A 167 -8.67 15.96 -17.44
N ILE A 168 -7.35 16.03 -17.62
CA ILE A 168 -6.53 14.84 -17.84
C ILE A 168 -6.13 14.27 -16.48
N VAL A 169 -6.46 13.01 -16.20
CA VAL A 169 -6.17 12.35 -14.94
C VAL A 169 -5.18 11.22 -15.17
N GLU A 170 -3.97 11.38 -14.65
CA GLU A 170 -2.94 10.35 -14.68
C GLU A 170 -3.27 9.27 -13.64
N SER A 171 -3.39 8.01 -14.08
CA SER A 171 -3.71 6.89 -13.19
C SER A 171 -2.46 6.11 -12.82
N PHE A 172 -2.08 6.16 -11.53
CA PHE A 172 -1.10 5.26 -10.97
C PHE A 172 -1.82 4.01 -10.45
N THR A 173 -1.64 2.89 -11.15
CA THR A 173 -2.23 1.60 -10.78
C THR A 173 -1.15 0.58 -10.52
N LEU A 174 -1.34 -0.20 -9.46
CA LEU A 174 -0.48 -1.33 -9.13
C LEU A 174 -1.07 -2.61 -9.75
N ASP A 175 -0.23 -3.43 -10.38
CA ASP A 175 -0.68 -4.73 -10.88
C ASP A 175 -1.27 -5.59 -9.75
N TRP A 176 -2.25 -6.43 -10.10
CA TRP A 176 -3.01 -7.23 -9.13
C TRP A 176 -2.13 -8.10 -8.21
N TYR A 177 -1.00 -8.62 -8.71
CA TYR A 177 -0.13 -9.50 -7.92
C TYR A 177 0.58 -8.76 -6.79
N TRP A 178 0.78 -7.44 -6.90
CA TRP A 178 1.36 -6.66 -5.82
C TRP A 178 0.42 -6.54 -4.62
N TRP A 179 -0.89 -6.54 -4.84
CA TRP A 179 -1.86 -6.57 -3.74
C TRP A 179 -1.72 -7.85 -2.92
N LEU A 180 -1.54 -8.99 -3.59
CA LEU A 180 -1.29 -10.27 -2.93
C LEU A 180 0.09 -10.33 -2.26
N LEU A 181 1.10 -9.72 -2.88
CA LEU A 181 2.42 -9.63 -2.28
C LEU A 181 2.39 -8.79 -1.00
N ILE A 182 1.71 -7.64 -1.02
CA ILE A 182 1.53 -6.78 0.15
C ILE A 182 0.77 -7.54 1.25
N PHE A 183 -0.30 -8.26 0.90
CA PHE A 183 -1.00 -9.13 1.85
C PHE A 183 -0.04 -10.11 2.53
N ALA A 184 0.71 -10.87 1.72
CA ALA A 184 1.63 -11.89 2.23
C ALA A 184 2.70 -11.26 3.13
N VAL A 185 3.32 -10.15 2.69
CA VAL A 185 4.37 -9.44 3.42
C VAL A 185 3.83 -8.79 4.69
N ALA A 186 2.62 -8.23 4.70
CA ALA A 186 2.02 -7.63 5.89
C ALA A 186 1.78 -8.69 6.98
N VAL A 187 1.17 -9.81 6.61
CA VAL A 187 0.88 -10.91 7.55
C VAL A 187 2.17 -11.54 8.08
N THR A 188 3.06 -11.95 7.17
CA THR A 188 4.30 -12.65 7.56
C THR A 188 5.31 -11.71 8.21
N GLY A 189 5.42 -10.47 7.73
CA GLY A 189 6.24 -9.42 8.32
C GLY A 189 5.81 -9.07 9.73
N GLY A 190 4.50 -8.93 9.99
CA GLY A 190 3.96 -8.73 11.33
C GLY A 190 4.34 -9.85 12.29
N ILE A 191 4.34 -11.11 11.82
CA ILE A 191 4.75 -12.28 12.61
C ILE A 191 6.26 -12.27 12.89
N ILE A 192 7.08 -11.97 11.88
CA ILE A 192 8.54 -11.91 12.02
C ILE A 192 8.92 -10.84 13.05
N VAL A 193 8.40 -9.62 12.87
CA VAL A 193 8.67 -8.47 13.73
C VAL A 193 8.12 -8.72 15.13
N GLY A 194 6.89 -9.23 15.24
CA GLY A 194 6.28 -9.63 16.51
C GLY A 194 7.10 -10.66 17.27
N ALA A 195 7.60 -11.71 16.61
CA ALA A 195 8.44 -12.74 17.23
C ALA A 195 9.80 -12.19 17.68
N LEU A 196 10.42 -11.27 16.92
CA LEU A 196 11.65 -10.60 17.31
C LEU A 196 11.45 -9.78 18.59
N ILE A 197 10.37 -9.00 18.67
CA ILE A 197 10.06 -8.19 19.85
C ILE A 197 9.72 -9.08 21.04
N GLN A 198 8.90 -10.11 20.84
CA GLN A 198 8.54 -11.05 21.90
C GLN A 198 9.78 -11.71 22.52
N ARG A 199 10.76 -12.11 21.69
CA ARG A 199 11.96 -12.80 22.16
C ARG A 199 13.00 -11.86 22.79
N PHE A 200 13.27 -10.73 22.15
CA PHE A 200 14.39 -9.84 22.51
C PHE A 200 13.96 -8.57 23.25
N GLY A 201 12.66 -8.31 23.40
CA GLY A 201 12.13 -7.10 24.04
C GLY A 201 12.61 -5.84 23.35
N SER A 202 13.08 -4.86 24.14
CA SER A 202 13.60 -3.58 23.63
C SER A 202 14.78 -3.73 22.67
N LYS A 203 15.60 -4.78 22.80
CA LYS A 203 16.68 -5.07 21.86
C LYS A 203 16.16 -5.49 20.48
N GLY A 204 14.98 -6.10 20.42
CA GLY A 204 14.30 -6.44 19.15
C GLY A 204 13.98 -5.19 18.33
N GLY A 205 13.56 -4.10 18.99
CA GLY A 205 13.32 -2.81 18.34
C GLY A 205 14.56 -2.25 17.65
N TRP A 206 15.73 -2.34 18.28
CA TRP A 206 17.00 -1.92 17.68
C TRP A 206 17.40 -2.78 16.47
N ILE A 207 17.10 -4.09 16.51
CA ILE A 207 17.33 -4.99 15.37
C ILE A 207 16.46 -4.58 14.18
N ILE A 208 15.16 -4.33 14.41
CA ILE A 208 14.22 -3.90 13.37
C ILE A 208 14.67 -2.56 12.77
N TRP A 209 15.02 -1.61 13.63
CA TRP A 209 15.54 -0.31 13.19
C TRP A 209 16.77 -0.48 12.31
N GLY A 210 17.75 -1.30 12.72
CA GLY A 210 18.94 -1.58 11.93
C GLY A 210 18.63 -2.19 10.57
N ILE A 211 17.70 -3.14 10.50
CA ILE A 211 17.30 -3.79 9.23
C ILE A 211 16.60 -2.79 8.29
N CYS A 212 15.79 -1.87 8.81
CA CYS A 212 15.08 -0.89 7.99
C CYS A 212 15.99 0.27 7.53
N PHE A 213 16.87 0.78 8.40
CA PHE A 213 17.66 1.98 8.13
C PHE A 213 19.04 1.69 7.53
N ALA A 214 19.67 0.54 7.83
CA ALA A 214 20.99 0.23 7.28
C ALA A 214 21.00 0.19 5.74
N PRO A 215 20.00 -0.39 5.04
CA PRO A 215 19.98 -0.36 3.57
C PRO A 215 19.87 1.07 3.02
N MET A 216 19.07 1.94 3.64
CA MET A 216 18.93 3.34 3.22
C MET A 216 20.22 4.12 3.40
N ILE A 217 20.95 3.89 4.49
CA ILE A 217 22.25 4.54 4.73
C ILE A 217 23.31 3.98 3.77
N LEU A 218 23.32 2.66 3.55
CA LEU A 218 24.27 2.01 2.63
C LEU A 218 24.08 2.46 1.17
N THR A 219 22.84 2.68 0.72
CA THR A 219 22.58 3.18 -0.64
C THR A 219 23.05 4.62 -0.85
N GLN A 220 23.05 5.45 0.19
CA GLN A 220 23.62 6.79 0.13
C GLN A 220 25.15 6.80 0.11
N ILE A 221 25.80 5.84 0.79
CA ILE A 221 27.26 5.77 0.88
C ILE A 221 27.88 5.04 -0.35
N PHE A 222 27.24 3.99 -0.86
CA PHE A 222 27.76 3.15 -1.94
C PHE A 222 26.79 2.97 -3.12
N PRO A 223 26.38 4.06 -3.80
CA PRO A 223 25.33 4.00 -4.82
C PRO A 223 25.68 3.07 -5.99
N ARG A 224 26.91 3.12 -6.53
CA ARG A 224 27.29 2.39 -7.76
C ARG A 224 27.46 0.87 -7.59
N GLN A 225 27.83 0.39 -6.41
CA GLN A 225 28.10 -1.04 -6.17
C GLN A 225 26.82 -1.84 -5.94
N ILE A 226 25.78 -1.21 -5.38
CA ILE A 226 24.50 -1.86 -5.08
C ILE A 226 23.65 -2.05 -6.35
N PHE A 227 23.68 -1.12 -7.30
CA PHE A 227 22.97 -1.28 -8.60
C PHE A 227 23.49 -2.49 -9.39
N ASN A 228 24.82 -2.72 -9.41
CA ASN A 228 25.41 -3.88 -10.09
C ASN A 228 25.10 -5.22 -9.40
N SER A 229 24.69 -5.20 -8.13
CA SER A 229 24.35 -6.39 -7.34
C SER A 229 22.84 -6.53 -7.08
N ALA A 230 22.01 -5.65 -7.62
CA ALA A 230 20.56 -5.67 -7.46
C ALA A 230 19.91 -7.01 -7.89
N ALA A 231 20.47 -7.65 -8.94
CA ALA A 231 20.05 -8.97 -9.39
C ALA A 231 20.24 -10.08 -8.35
N LEU A 232 21.25 -9.95 -7.47
CA LEU A 232 21.50 -10.87 -6.34
C LEU A 232 20.81 -10.41 -5.05
N MET A 233 20.50 -9.12 -4.93
CA MET A 233 19.90 -8.55 -3.73
C MET A 233 18.45 -9.03 -3.54
N VAL A 234 17.65 -9.05 -4.60
CA VAL A 234 16.25 -9.52 -4.53
C VAL A 234 16.14 -10.98 -4.05
N PRO A 235 16.82 -11.98 -4.66
CA PRO A 235 16.74 -13.36 -4.18
C PRO A 235 17.32 -13.52 -2.77
N LEU A 236 18.35 -12.77 -2.39
CA LEU A 236 18.89 -12.78 -1.03
C LEU A 236 17.86 -12.27 -0.01
N LEU A 237 17.16 -11.17 -0.30
CA LEU A 237 16.11 -10.64 0.56
C LEU A 237 14.97 -11.65 0.72
N VAL A 238 14.58 -12.34 -0.35
CA VAL A 238 13.57 -13.41 -0.30
C VAL A 238 14.03 -14.56 0.61
N LEU A 239 15.30 -14.98 0.50
CA LEU A 239 15.86 -16.03 1.36
C LEU A 239 15.92 -15.61 2.83
N ILE A 240 16.38 -14.39 3.12
CA ILE A 240 16.41 -13.83 4.48
C ILE A 240 15.00 -13.76 5.06
N PHE A 241 14.03 -13.32 4.25
CA PHE A 241 12.63 -13.24 4.66
C PHE A 241 12.04 -14.62 4.97
N ALA A 242 12.27 -15.61 4.10
CA ALA A 242 11.81 -16.98 4.31
C ALA A 242 12.46 -17.62 5.55
N ALA A 243 13.76 -17.43 5.75
CA ALA A 243 14.47 -17.89 6.94
C ALA A 243 13.94 -17.20 8.21
N GLY A 244 13.67 -15.90 8.14
CA GLY A 244 13.05 -15.12 9.22
C GLY A 244 11.68 -15.65 9.59
N LEU A 245 10.85 -16.00 8.61
CA LEU A 245 9.51 -16.56 8.82
C LEU A 245 9.56 -17.96 9.47
N LEU A 246 10.43 -18.84 8.97
CA LEU A 246 10.63 -20.17 9.55
C LEU A 246 11.11 -20.05 11.00
N TRP A 247 12.06 -19.15 11.26
CA TRP A 247 12.55 -18.87 12.60
C TRP A 247 11.46 -18.29 13.50
N SER A 248 10.62 -17.36 13.02
CA SER A 248 9.56 -16.76 13.82
C SER A 248 8.51 -17.79 14.23
N ILE A 249 8.11 -18.68 13.31
CA ILE A 249 7.18 -19.78 13.60
C ILE A 249 7.79 -20.72 14.64
N TRP A 250 9.04 -21.14 14.45
CA TRP A 250 9.73 -22.00 15.41
C TRP A 250 9.85 -21.34 16.79
N SER A 251 10.22 -20.05 16.82
CA SER A 251 10.39 -19.27 18.05
C SER A 251 9.08 -19.15 18.82
N LEU A 252 7.96 -18.85 18.14
CA LEU A 252 6.64 -18.76 18.76
C LEU A 252 6.16 -20.12 19.28
N LEU A 253 6.40 -21.20 18.54
CA LEU A 253 6.08 -22.56 18.98
C LEU A 253 6.88 -23.04 20.19
N HIS A 254 8.00 -22.39 20.50
CA HIS A 254 8.85 -22.67 21.67
C HIS A 254 8.86 -21.52 22.68
N ALA A 255 7.91 -20.59 22.57
CA ALA A 255 7.84 -19.45 23.47
C ALA A 255 7.63 -19.91 24.93
N VAL A 256 8.44 -19.33 25.82
CA VAL A 256 8.33 -19.50 27.27
C VAL A 256 7.30 -18.51 27.77
N VAL A 257 6.30 -18.99 28.50
CA VAL A 257 5.31 -18.12 29.16
C VAL A 257 6.03 -17.41 30.30
N ARG A 258 6.30 -16.11 30.13
CA ARG A 258 6.80 -15.28 31.23
C ARG A 258 5.60 -14.96 32.13
N ALA A 259 5.68 -15.46 33.37
CA ALA A 259 4.73 -15.21 34.44
C ALA A 259 4.62 -13.71 34.72
#